data_AF-A0A0B2UTM4-F1
#
_entry.id   AF-A0A0B2UTM4-F1
#
_cell.length_a   1.000
_cell.length_b   1.000
_cell.length_c   1.000
_cell.angle_alpha   90.00
_cell.angle_beta   90.00
_cell.angle_gamma   90.00
#
_symmetry.space_group_name_H-M   'P 1'
#
loop_
_entity.id
_entity.type
_entity.pdbx_description
1 polymer ?
#
loop_
_entity_poly.entity_id
_entity_poly.type
_entity_poly.pdbx_seq_one_letter_code
_entity_poly.pdbx_strand_id
1 'polypeptide(L)'
;MDAQTELLRQFVQLCKKNPGMLHEPKFAFYKEYLESLGATIPPAPKKEETPKKAEVHEDETMEEDEPPVELDMSGVIEGENDEPLPMGDPNKEVSEEDMEKANEERDSAMTAFGEGDFEKALEHYTKAIELNPGSAILHAKRANVLLKLNKPNGAIRDCDKAISLNADSAQGYKFRGRAHRLLGNFLEAHKDLAMACKLDYDDVANEWLKEVEPNVSILIIITLNFALILRALV
;
A
#
# COMPACT_ATOMS: atom_id res chain seq x y z
N MET A 1 -10.61 -16.87 18.38
CA MET A 1 -11.58 -16.89 17.28
C MET A 1 -11.00 -16.04 16.17
N ASP A 2 -10.85 -16.60 14.97
CA ASP A 2 -10.10 -15.98 13.88
C ASP A 2 -10.70 -14.65 13.44
N ALA A 3 -9.86 -13.63 13.26
CA ALA A 3 -10.25 -12.29 12.79
C ALA A 3 -11.04 -12.34 11.47
N GLN A 4 -10.73 -13.31 10.61
CA GLN A 4 -11.44 -13.56 9.36
C GLN A 4 -12.89 -14.02 9.58
N THR A 5 -13.13 -14.81 10.63
CA THR A 5 -14.49 -15.28 10.97
C THR A 5 -15.34 -14.13 11.50
N GLU A 6 -14.73 -13.19 12.21
CA GLU A 6 -15.42 -12.02 12.75
C GLU A 6 -15.81 -11.03 11.65
N LEU A 7 -14.90 -10.78 10.70
CA LEU A 7 -15.18 -9.97 9.51
C LEU A 7 -16.33 -10.56 8.68
N LEU A 8 -16.34 -11.88 8.49
CA LEU A 8 -17.41 -12.58 7.78
C LEU A 8 -18.77 -12.45 8.51
N ARG A 9 -18.79 -12.57 9.85
CA ARG A 9 -20.02 -12.39 10.64
C ARG A 9 -20.63 -11.02 10.44
N GLN A 10 -19.80 -9.99 10.41
CA GLN A 10 -20.26 -8.60 10.26
C GLN A 10 -20.79 -8.33 8.86
N PHE A 11 -20.11 -8.84 7.83
CA PHE A 11 -20.59 -8.74 6.46
C PHE A 11 -21.97 -9.40 6.29
N VAL A 12 -22.17 -10.59 6.89
CA VAL A 12 -23.47 -11.27 6.88
C VAL A 12 -24.57 -10.44 7.56
N GLN A 13 -24.26 -9.72 8.65
CA GLN A 13 -25.23 -8.83 9.30
C GLN A 13 -25.57 -7.62 8.43
N LEU A 14 -24.61 -7.08 7.69
CA LEU A 14 -24.82 -5.98 6.75
C LEU A 14 -25.77 -6.39 5.61
N CYS A 15 -25.55 -7.57 5.01
CA CYS A 15 -26.45 -8.10 3.98
C CYS A 15 -27.88 -8.32 4.47
N LYS A 16 -28.08 -8.63 5.76
CA LYS A 16 -29.43 -8.76 6.36
C LYS A 16 -30.13 -7.42 6.51
N LYS A 17 -29.41 -6.37 6.88
CA LYS A 17 -29.95 -5.02 7.06
C LYS A 17 -30.23 -4.32 5.73
N ASN A 18 -29.38 -4.56 4.72
CA ASN A 18 -29.54 -4.02 3.38
C ASN A 18 -29.38 -5.12 2.31
N PRO A 19 -30.45 -5.87 2.00
CA PRO A 19 -30.41 -6.90 0.97
C PRO A 19 -30.11 -6.35 -0.44
N GLY A 20 -30.33 -5.06 -0.67
CA GLY A 20 -30.07 -4.39 -1.96
C GLY A 20 -28.60 -4.36 -2.35
N MET A 21 -27.69 -4.38 -1.36
CA MET A 21 -26.24 -4.35 -1.55
C MET A 21 -25.74 -5.56 -2.37
N LEU A 22 -26.43 -6.70 -2.29
CA LEU A 22 -26.09 -7.89 -3.07
C LEU A 22 -26.28 -7.71 -4.59
N HIS A 23 -26.96 -6.65 -5.02
CA HIS A 23 -27.11 -6.31 -6.45
C HIS A 23 -26.04 -5.33 -6.95
N GLU A 24 -25.11 -4.88 -6.11
CA GLU A 24 -24.00 -4.03 -6.54
C GLU A 24 -22.94 -4.84 -7.32
N PRO A 25 -22.32 -4.26 -8.37
CA PRO A 25 -21.36 -4.98 -9.22
C PRO A 25 -20.19 -5.61 -8.46
N LYS A 26 -19.69 -4.95 -7.41
CA LYS A 26 -18.57 -5.45 -6.58
C LYS A 26 -18.90 -6.71 -5.77
N PHE A 27 -20.17 -7.04 -5.58
CA PHE A 27 -20.61 -8.25 -4.86
C PHE A 27 -21.18 -9.33 -5.79
N ALA A 28 -21.01 -9.19 -7.11
CA ALA A 28 -21.48 -10.16 -8.09
C ALA A 28 -20.95 -11.59 -7.81
N PHE A 29 -19.67 -11.73 -7.48
CA PHE A 29 -19.07 -13.03 -7.16
C PHE A 29 -19.72 -13.71 -5.94
N TYR A 30 -20.11 -12.92 -4.93
CA TYR A 30 -20.74 -13.42 -3.72
C TYR A 30 -22.22 -13.75 -3.95
N LYS A 31 -22.90 -12.95 -4.77
CA LYS A 31 -24.26 -13.23 -5.26
C LYS A 31 -24.31 -14.57 -6.00
N GLU A 32 -23.40 -14.78 -6.96
CA GLU A 32 -23.30 -16.03 -7.72
C GLU A 32 -23.02 -17.24 -6.80
N TYR A 33 -22.16 -17.06 -5.80
CA TYR A 33 -21.91 -18.08 -4.78
C TYR A 33 -23.18 -18.44 -4.00
N LEU A 34 -23.96 -17.45 -3.53
CA LEU A 34 -25.21 -17.70 -2.81
C LEU A 34 -26.25 -18.40 -3.68
N GLU A 35 -26.38 -18.00 -4.95
CA GLU A 35 -27.28 -18.64 -5.92
C GLU A 35 -26.86 -20.09 -6.20
N SER A 36 -25.55 -20.38 -6.25
CA SER A 36 -25.03 -21.75 -6.39
C SER A 36 -25.40 -22.69 -5.24
N LEU A 37 -25.61 -22.12 -4.04
CA LEU A 37 -26.08 -22.83 -2.84
C LEU A 37 -27.61 -22.94 -2.78
N GLY A 38 -28.32 -22.43 -3.79
CA GLY A 38 -29.78 -22.44 -3.86
C GLY A 38 -30.46 -21.34 -3.05
N ALA A 39 -29.73 -20.30 -2.62
CA ALA A 39 -30.30 -19.17 -1.89
C ALA A 39 -31.11 -18.26 -2.83
N THR A 40 -32.27 -17.78 -2.37
CA THR A 40 -33.12 -16.85 -3.13
C THR A 40 -32.89 -15.42 -2.65
N ILE A 41 -32.38 -14.55 -3.53
CA ILE A 41 -32.04 -13.17 -3.19
C ILE A 41 -33.25 -12.25 -3.44
N PRO A 42 -33.64 -11.39 -2.49
CA PRO A 42 -34.75 -10.45 -2.67
C PRO A 42 -34.52 -9.51 -3.88
N PRO A 43 -35.57 -9.13 -4.63
CA PRO A 43 -35.45 -8.26 -5.78
C PRO A 43 -34.97 -6.85 -5.38
N ALA A 44 -34.21 -6.19 -6.26
CA ALA A 44 -33.69 -4.85 -6.01
C ALA A 44 -34.84 -3.84 -5.75
N PRO A 45 -34.71 -2.93 -4.77
CA PRO A 45 -35.72 -1.91 -4.53
C PRO A 45 -35.86 -0.99 -5.76
N LYS A 46 -37.10 -0.76 -6.21
CA LYS A 46 -37.40 0.09 -7.37
C LYS A 46 -37.16 1.56 -7.02
N LYS A 47 -36.44 2.28 -7.88
CA LYS A 47 -36.28 3.74 -7.81
C LYS A 47 -37.63 4.42 -8.07
N GLU A 48 -38.15 5.19 -7.11
CA GLU A 48 -39.28 6.11 -7.30
C GLU A 48 -38.79 7.56 -7.25
N GLU A 49 -39.23 8.33 -8.24
CA GLU A 49 -38.94 9.75 -8.46
C GLU A 49 -39.79 10.65 -7.53
N THR A 50 -39.20 11.74 -7.04
CA THR A 50 -39.80 12.78 -6.19
C THR A 50 -40.97 13.55 -6.83
N PRO A 51 -41.84 14.20 -6.02
CA PRO A 51 -41.98 15.66 -6.16
C PRO A 51 -42.09 16.49 -4.84
N LYS A 52 -41.95 17.82 -5.01
CA LYS A 52 -41.52 18.91 -4.10
C LYS A 52 -42.48 19.41 -2.98
N LYS A 53 -41.82 19.88 -1.88
CA LYS A 53 -42.01 21.04 -0.96
C LYS A 53 -43.35 21.31 -0.24
N ALA A 54 -43.27 21.33 1.10
CA ALA A 54 -43.83 22.38 1.96
C ALA A 54 -42.96 22.51 3.24
N GLU A 55 -42.64 23.74 3.63
CA GLU A 55 -41.81 24.12 4.78
C GLU A 55 -42.58 24.03 6.10
N VAL A 56 -41.97 23.43 7.15
CA VAL A 56 -42.13 23.87 8.55
C VAL A 56 -40.80 23.64 9.26
N HIS A 57 -40.31 24.72 9.88
CA HIS A 57 -39.18 24.79 10.79
C HIS A 57 -39.29 23.78 11.93
N GLU A 58 -38.24 22.99 12.18
CA GLU A 58 -37.82 22.57 13.50
C GLU A 58 -36.31 22.26 13.48
N ASP A 59 -35.69 22.56 14.61
CA ASP A 59 -34.26 22.65 14.89
C ASP A 59 -33.59 21.28 14.79
N GLU A 60 -32.86 21.01 13.70
CA GLU A 60 -31.99 19.84 13.59
C GLU A 60 -30.67 20.27 12.95
N THR A 61 -29.59 19.96 13.66
CA THR A 61 -28.19 20.05 13.24
C THR A 61 -28.03 19.71 11.76
N MET A 62 -27.37 20.60 11.01
CA MET A 62 -26.93 20.32 9.64
C MET A 62 -25.90 19.17 9.68
N GLU A 63 -26.38 17.94 9.64
CA GLU A 63 -25.62 16.86 9.02
C GLU A 63 -25.65 17.16 7.52
N GLU A 64 -24.65 17.92 7.07
CA GLU A 64 -24.27 17.85 5.66
C GLU A 64 -24.11 16.36 5.35
N ASP A 65 -24.85 15.84 4.37
CA ASP A 65 -24.60 14.54 3.77
C ASP A 65 -23.18 14.60 3.17
N GLU A 66 -22.16 14.46 4.02
CA GLU A 66 -20.77 14.32 3.62
C GLU A 66 -20.76 13.09 2.70
N PRO A 67 -20.20 13.22 1.48
CA PRO A 67 -20.00 12.06 0.64
C PRO A 67 -19.26 11.00 1.46
N PRO A 68 -19.56 9.70 1.26
CA PRO A 68 -18.88 8.64 2.00
C PRO A 68 -17.37 8.90 1.92
N VAL A 69 -16.72 8.89 3.07
CA VAL A 69 -15.28 9.16 3.19
C VAL A 69 -14.52 8.05 2.48
N GLU A 70 -14.20 8.25 1.21
CA GLU A 70 -13.58 7.28 0.32
C GLU A 70 -12.06 7.48 0.26
N LEU A 71 -11.32 6.36 0.22
CA LEU A 71 -9.87 6.39 0.05
C LEU A 71 -9.52 6.88 -1.36
N ASP A 72 -8.55 7.79 -1.45
CA ASP A 72 -7.96 8.14 -2.73
C ASP A 72 -7.02 7.02 -3.20
N MET A 73 -7.50 6.24 -4.16
CA MET A 73 -6.73 5.14 -4.77
C MET A 73 -5.94 5.60 -5.99
N SER A 74 -5.82 6.91 -6.23
CA SER A 74 -5.11 7.45 -7.39
C SER A 74 -3.64 6.97 -7.42
N GLY A 75 -3.24 6.42 -8.57
CA GLY A 75 -1.89 5.89 -8.78
C GLY A 75 -1.55 4.63 -7.97
N VAL A 76 -2.52 3.98 -7.31
CA VAL A 76 -2.32 2.63 -6.78
C VAL A 76 -2.21 1.66 -7.94
N ILE A 77 -1.21 0.77 -7.87
CA ILE A 77 -0.91 -0.24 -8.87
C ILE A 77 -0.93 -1.62 -8.23
N GLU A 78 -1.20 -2.64 -9.04
CA GLU A 78 -0.98 -4.02 -8.62
C GLU A 78 0.50 -4.30 -8.48
N GLY A 79 0.86 -5.06 -7.45
CA GLY A 79 2.23 -5.52 -7.28
C GLY A 79 2.62 -6.51 -8.37
N GLU A 80 3.87 -6.45 -8.81
CA GLU A 80 4.38 -7.37 -9.80
C GLU A 80 4.49 -8.80 -9.24
N ASN A 81 4.24 -9.79 -10.10
CA ASN A 81 4.31 -11.23 -9.79
C ASN A 81 5.58 -11.89 -10.38
N ASP A 82 6.63 -11.09 -10.57
CA ASP A 82 7.90 -11.54 -11.12
C ASP A 82 8.67 -12.42 -10.13
N GLU A 83 9.58 -13.24 -10.65
CA GLU A 83 10.52 -14.00 -9.82
C GLU A 83 11.39 -13.05 -8.99
N PRO A 84 11.63 -13.34 -7.69
CA PRO A 84 12.47 -12.50 -6.85
C PRO A 84 13.88 -12.34 -7.43
N LEU A 85 14.34 -11.09 -7.51
CA LEU A 85 15.71 -10.78 -7.93
C LEU A 85 16.73 -11.38 -6.96
N PRO A 86 17.94 -11.74 -7.44
CA PRO A 86 18.98 -12.28 -6.58
C PRO A 86 19.43 -11.23 -5.55
N MET A 87 19.59 -11.68 -4.31
CA MET A 87 19.96 -10.85 -3.15
C MET A 87 21.44 -11.00 -2.74
N GLY A 88 22.20 -11.75 -3.55
CA GLY A 88 23.56 -12.21 -3.25
C GLY A 88 23.61 -13.25 -2.12
N ASP A 89 24.79 -13.85 -1.91
CA ASP A 89 25.01 -14.83 -0.85
C ASP A 89 25.25 -14.12 0.49
N PRO A 90 24.36 -14.27 1.49
CA PRO A 90 24.52 -13.60 2.79
C PRO A 90 25.79 -14.01 3.56
N ASN A 91 26.44 -15.13 3.21
CA ASN A 91 27.65 -15.61 3.87
C ASN A 91 28.92 -15.36 3.05
N LYS A 92 28.83 -14.65 1.93
CA LYS A 92 30.01 -14.35 1.10
C LYS A 92 31.02 -13.54 1.90
N GLU A 93 32.26 -14.02 1.96
CA GLU A 93 33.41 -13.23 2.38
C GLU A 93 33.74 -12.22 1.28
N VAL A 94 33.51 -10.93 1.56
CA VAL A 94 33.72 -9.86 0.58
C VAL A 94 35.17 -9.38 0.66
N SER A 95 35.93 -9.61 -0.40
CA SER A 95 37.32 -9.14 -0.52
C SER A 95 37.40 -7.65 -0.88
N GLU A 96 38.59 -7.04 -0.76
CA GLU A 96 38.83 -5.67 -1.23
C GLU A 96 38.54 -5.54 -2.74
N GLU A 97 38.91 -6.54 -3.54
CA GLU A 97 38.64 -6.58 -4.98
C GLU A 97 37.13 -6.68 -5.27
N ASP A 98 36.37 -7.45 -4.48
CA ASP A 98 34.90 -7.50 -4.61
C ASP A 98 34.27 -6.13 -4.29
N MET A 99 34.77 -5.43 -3.27
CA MET A 99 34.28 -4.10 -2.91
C MET A 99 34.56 -3.07 -4.00
N GLU A 100 35.75 -3.12 -4.61
CA GLU A 100 36.11 -2.26 -5.73
C GLU A 100 35.19 -2.50 -6.93
N LYS A 101 35.03 -3.75 -7.37
CA LYS A 101 34.11 -4.11 -8.46
C LYS A 101 32.66 -3.76 -8.15
N ALA A 102 32.21 -3.97 -6.91
CA ALA A 102 30.86 -3.59 -6.50
C ALA A 102 30.64 -2.07 -6.61
N ASN A 103 31.68 -1.27 -6.31
CA ASN A 103 31.63 0.18 -6.46
C ASN A 103 31.61 0.60 -7.92
N GLU A 104 32.38 -0.05 -8.80
CA GLU A 104 32.35 0.19 -10.25
C GLU A 104 30.97 -0.10 -10.85
N GLU A 105 30.37 -1.24 -10.48
CA GLU A 105 29.01 -1.61 -10.89
C GLU A 105 27.98 -0.62 -10.32
N ARG A 106 28.15 -0.15 -9.08
CA ARG A 106 27.31 0.91 -8.50
C ARG A 106 27.39 2.21 -9.30
N ASP A 107 28.58 2.63 -9.70
CA ASP A 107 28.77 3.88 -10.46
C ASP A 107 28.21 3.75 -11.88
N SER A 108 28.33 2.57 -12.49
CA SER A 108 27.69 2.23 -13.77
C SER A 108 26.17 2.28 -13.66
N ALA A 109 25.61 1.72 -12.58
CA ALA A 109 24.17 1.78 -12.30
C ALA A 109 23.67 3.21 -12.09
N MET A 110 24.43 4.05 -11.38
CA MET A 110 24.10 5.46 -11.18
C MET A 110 24.12 6.26 -12.49
N THR A 111 25.08 5.95 -13.38
CA THR A 111 25.15 6.57 -14.70
C THR A 111 23.93 6.20 -15.54
N ALA A 112 23.61 4.91 -15.65
CA ALA A 112 22.42 4.44 -16.37
C ALA A 112 21.12 5.02 -15.78
N PHE A 113 21.03 5.12 -14.46
CA PHE A 113 19.89 5.76 -13.79
C PHE A 113 19.75 7.24 -14.16
N GLY A 114 20.86 7.98 -14.24
CA GLY A 114 20.87 9.38 -14.66
C GLY A 114 20.49 9.58 -16.13
N GLU A 115 20.76 8.58 -16.97
CA GLU A 115 20.33 8.53 -18.38
C GLU A 115 18.86 8.10 -18.55
N GLY A 116 18.22 7.62 -17.48
CA GLY A 116 16.85 7.09 -17.50
C GLY A 116 16.74 5.63 -17.97
N ASP A 117 17.87 4.94 -18.16
CA ASP A 117 17.92 3.51 -18.49
C ASP A 117 17.83 2.68 -17.21
N PHE A 118 16.61 2.50 -16.72
CA PHE A 118 16.35 1.88 -15.42
C PHE A 118 16.57 0.36 -15.45
N GLU A 119 16.31 -0.31 -16.57
CA GLU A 119 16.60 -1.73 -16.76
C GLU A 119 18.10 -1.99 -16.66
N LYS A 120 18.93 -1.19 -17.34
CA LYS A 120 20.38 -1.31 -17.24
C LYS A 120 20.90 -0.95 -15.85
N ALA A 121 20.32 0.07 -15.20
CA ALA A 121 20.65 0.39 -13.82
C ALA A 121 20.33 -0.79 -12.88
N LEU A 122 19.21 -1.49 -13.10
CA LEU A 122 18.81 -2.65 -12.32
C LEU A 122 19.81 -3.81 -12.48
N GLU A 123 20.28 -4.07 -13.70
CA GLU A 123 21.30 -5.08 -13.97
C GLU A 123 22.61 -4.79 -13.23
N HIS A 124 23.13 -3.56 -13.33
CA HIS A 124 24.37 -3.16 -12.67
C HIS A 124 24.24 -3.20 -11.14
N TYR A 125 23.14 -2.71 -10.56
CA TYR A 125 22.91 -2.86 -9.12
C TYR A 125 22.81 -4.31 -8.67
N THR A 126 22.25 -5.19 -9.51
CA THR A 126 22.17 -6.62 -9.21
C THR A 126 23.56 -7.26 -9.14
N LYS A 127 24.43 -6.96 -10.11
CA LYS A 127 25.84 -7.40 -10.07
C LYS A 127 26.58 -6.84 -8.85
N ALA A 128 26.38 -5.55 -8.54
CA ALA A 128 26.98 -4.94 -7.37
C ALA A 128 26.58 -5.65 -6.06
N ILE A 129 25.32 -6.08 -5.94
CA ILE A 129 24.79 -6.82 -4.78
C ILE A 129 25.37 -8.23 -4.72
N GLU A 130 25.53 -8.93 -5.83
CA GLU A 130 26.18 -10.25 -5.86
C GLU A 130 27.66 -10.15 -5.44
N LEU A 131 28.32 -9.04 -5.77
CA LEU A 131 29.69 -8.75 -5.36
C LEU A 131 29.79 -8.40 -3.88
N ASN A 132 28.91 -7.52 -3.37
CA ASN A 132 28.87 -7.07 -1.98
C ASN A 132 27.45 -7.11 -1.38
N PRO A 133 26.97 -8.29 -0.98
CA PRO A 133 25.58 -8.47 -0.51
C PRO A 133 25.29 -7.82 0.85
N GLY A 134 26.34 -7.48 1.61
CA GLY A 134 26.26 -6.83 2.91
C GLY A 134 26.07 -5.31 2.84
N SER A 135 26.10 -4.70 1.65
CA SER A 135 25.95 -3.25 1.51
C SER A 135 24.48 -2.83 1.52
N ALA A 136 24.02 -2.26 2.64
CA ALA A 136 22.66 -1.71 2.77
C ALA A 136 22.32 -0.67 1.69
N ILE A 137 23.32 0.12 1.27
CA ILE A 137 23.15 1.18 0.27
C ILE A 137 22.81 0.58 -1.10
N LEU A 138 23.46 -0.52 -1.50
CA LEU A 138 23.20 -1.13 -2.81
C LEU A 138 21.75 -1.62 -2.92
N HIS A 139 21.25 -2.29 -1.87
CA HIS A 139 19.85 -2.72 -1.80
C HIS A 139 18.88 -1.52 -1.85
N ALA A 140 19.11 -0.48 -1.04
CA ALA A 140 18.26 0.71 -1.06
C ALA A 140 18.26 1.43 -2.43
N LYS A 141 19.41 1.50 -3.10
CA LYS A 141 19.51 2.10 -4.44
C LYS A 141 18.82 1.25 -5.51
N ARG A 142 18.95 -0.08 -5.45
CA ARG A 142 18.21 -0.98 -6.35
C ARG A 142 16.70 -0.88 -6.15
N ALA A 143 16.23 -0.74 -4.91
CA ALA A 143 14.82 -0.48 -4.61
C ALA A 143 14.30 0.80 -5.28
N ASN A 144 15.09 1.88 -5.30
CA ASN A 144 14.73 3.11 -6.02
C ASN A 144 14.59 2.87 -7.54
N VAL A 145 15.47 2.07 -8.14
CA VAL A 145 15.34 1.69 -9.56
C VAL A 145 14.06 0.89 -9.79
N LEU A 146 13.74 -0.07 -8.92
CA LEU A 146 12.52 -0.86 -8.99
C LEU A 146 11.25 0.01 -8.90
N LEU A 147 11.26 1.06 -8.06
CA LEU A 147 10.18 2.04 -8.03
C LEU A 147 10.01 2.80 -9.36
N LYS A 148 11.12 3.15 -10.04
CA LYS A 148 11.05 3.77 -11.37
C LYS A 148 10.50 2.82 -12.44
N LEU A 149 10.67 1.52 -12.24
CA LEU A 149 10.12 0.46 -13.08
C LEU A 149 8.71 0.00 -12.68
N ASN A 150 8.06 0.67 -11.71
CA ASN A 150 6.77 0.26 -11.14
C ASN A 150 6.76 -1.19 -10.61
N LYS A 151 7.85 -1.62 -9.95
CA LYS A 151 8.00 -2.94 -9.30
C LYS A 151 8.04 -2.83 -7.77
N PRO A 152 6.93 -2.46 -7.12
CA PRO A 152 6.89 -2.19 -5.69
C PRO A 152 7.15 -3.41 -4.79
N ASN A 153 6.80 -4.64 -5.20
CA ASN A 153 7.03 -5.82 -4.34
C ASN A 153 8.52 -6.11 -4.19
N GLY A 154 9.28 -6.04 -5.29
CA GLY A 154 10.74 -6.16 -5.33
C GLY A 154 11.41 -5.02 -4.56
N ALA A 155 10.91 -3.79 -4.72
CA ALA A 155 11.42 -2.65 -3.97
C ALA A 155 11.26 -2.85 -2.45
N ILE A 156 10.14 -3.41 -1.99
CA ILE A 156 9.94 -3.74 -0.57
C ILE A 156 10.98 -4.76 -0.09
N ARG A 157 11.20 -5.85 -0.85
CA ARG A 157 12.19 -6.88 -0.48
C ARG A 157 13.60 -6.30 -0.34
N ASP A 158 14.02 -5.45 -1.29
CA ASP A 158 15.31 -4.76 -1.24
C ASP A 158 15.39 -3.79 -0.05
N CYS A 159 14.33 -3.04 0.22
CA CYS A 159 14.29 -2.12 1.36
C CYS A 159 14.34 -2.86 2.69
N ASP A 160 13.62 -3.98 2.82
CA ASP A 160 13.68 -4.85 4.01
C ASP A 160 15.10 -5.36 4.23
N LYS A 161 15.77 -5.78 3.16
CA LYS A 161 17.18 -6.18 3.24
C LYS A 161 18.07 -5.01 3.66
N ALA A 162 17.91 -3.84 3.06
CA ALA A 162 18.66 -2.63 3.41
C ALA A 162 18.48 -2.25 4.90
N ILE A 163 17.26 -2.28 5.41
CA ILE A 163 16.93 -1.96 6.81
C ILE A 163 17.45 -3.05 7.75
N SER A 164 17.44 -4.33 7.34
CA SER A 164 18.03 -5.42 8.14
C SER A 164 19.55 -5.31 8.29
N LEU A 165 20.23 -4.77 7.27
CA LEU A 165 21.68 -4.54 7.27
C LEU A 165 22.05 -3.24 7.99
N ASN A 166 21.22 -2.21 7.85
CA ASN A 166 21.36 -0.93 8.54
C ASN A 166 19.99 -0.40 8.95
N ALA A 167 19.67 -0.53 10.25
CA ALA A 167 18.41 -0.09 10.81
C ALA A 167 18.20 1.43 10.78
N ASP A 168 19.26 2.22 10.58
CA ASP A 168 19.21 3.67 10.45
C ASP A 168 19.20 4.13 8.97
N SER A 169 18.94 3.22 8.03
CA SER A 169 18.86 3.53 6.60
C SER A 169 17.60 4.35 6.25
N ALA A 170 17.70 5.67 6.32
CA ALA A 170 16.61 6.58 5.94
C ALA A 170 16.12 6.33 4.49
N GLN A 171 17.03 6.03 3.56
CA GLN A 171 16.67 5.66 2.18
C GLN A 171 15.85 4.37 2.10
N GLY A 172 16.20 3.35 2.90
CA GLY A 172 15.43 2.10 2.96
C GLY A 172 13.99 2.36 3.38
N TYR A 173 13.77 3.15 4.42
CA TYR A 173 12.42 3.54 4.84
C TYR A 173 11.70 4.40 3.79
N LYS A 174 12.38 5.40 3.22
CA LYS A 174 11.81 6.29 2.20
C LYS A 174 11.25 5.51 1.01
N PHE A 175 12.04 4.59 0.46
CA PHE A 175 11.63 3.82 -0.71
C PHE A 175 10.62 2.72 -0.38
N ARG A 176 10.70 2.08 0.80
CA ARG A 176 9.67 1.12 1.24
C ARG A 176 8.32 1.80 1.45
N GLY A 177 8.33 2.97 2.07
CA GLY A 177 7.12 3.78 2.25
C GLY A 177 6.48 4.18 0.92
N ARG A 178 7.30 4.57 -0.08
CA ARG A 178 6.79 4.83 -1.43
C ARG A 178 6.22 3.58 -2.11
N ALA A 179 6.87 2.43 -1.96
CA ALA A 179 6.39 1.16 -2.49
C ALA A 179 5.04 0.76 -1.86
N HIS A 180 4.90 0.91 -0.54
CA HIS A 180 3.65 0.67 0.16
C HIS A 180 2.53 1.61 -0.32
N ARG A 181 2.82 2.89 -0.55
CA ARG A 181 1.84 3.81 -1.14
C ARG A 181 1.39 3.33 -2.52
N LEU A 182 2.31 2.88 -3.37
CA LEU A 182 1.98 2.37 -4.70
C LEU A 182 1.07 1.13 -4.63
N LEU A 183 1.17 0.32 -3.58
CA LEU A 183 0.32 -0.84 -3.35
C LEU A 183 -1.00 -0.51 -2.61
N GLY A 184 -1.23 0.75 -2.23
CA GLY A 184 -2.40 1.16 -1.43
C GLY A 184 -2.28 0.85 0.07
N ASN A 185 -1.10 0.44 0.55
CA ASN A 185 -0.81 0.18 1.95
C ASN A 185 -0.50 1.50 2.68
N PHE A 186 -1.50 2.37 2.84
CA PHE A 186 -1.29 3.75 3.27
C PHE A 186 -0.76 3.89 4.71
N LEU A 187 -1.14 2.99 5.63
CA LEU A 187 -0.67 3.00 7.01
C LEU A 187 0.83 2.66 7.11
N GLU A 188 1.24 1.61 6.40
CA GLU A 188 2.63 1.19 6.28
C GLU A 188 3.47 2.27 5.60
N ALA A 189 2.94 2.86 4.52
CA ALA A 189 3.57 3.97 3.82
C ALA A 189 3.86 5.15 4.74
N HIS A 190 2.85 5.61 5.49
CA HIS A 190 3.02 6.72 6.43
C HIS A 190 4.03 6.40 7.53
N LYS A 191 3.97 5.19 8.10
CA LYS A 191 4.91 4.77 9.14
C LYS A 191 6.35 4.83 8.66
N ASP A 192 6.62 4.31 7.47
CA ASP A 192 7.96 4.29 6.90
C ASP A 192 8.43 5.68 6.47
N LEU A 193 7.58 6.48 5.82
CA LEU A 193 7.92 7.84 5.41
C LEU A 193 8.18 8.76 6.61
N ALA A 194 7.39 8.64 7.68
CA ALA A 194 7.63 9.34 8.93
C ALA A 194 8.94 8.92 9.60
N MET A 195 9.28 7.63 9.55
CA MET A 195 10.57 7.13 10.04
C MET A 195 11.73 7.68 9.21
N ALA A 196 11.60 7.70 7.87
CA ALA A 196 12.60 8.28 6.99
C ALA A 196 12.87 9.74 7.33
N CYS A 197 11.82 10.58 7.41
CA CYS A 197 11.95 12.00 7.79
C CYS A 197 12.51 12.21 9.19
N LYS A 198 12.28 11.27 10.11
CA LYS A 198 12.85 11.32 11.47
C LYS A 198 14.35 11.01 11.49
N LEU A 199 14.79 10.05 10.68
CA LEU A 199 16.19 9.65 10.58
C LEU A 199 17.01 10.68 9.80
N ASP A 200 16.51 11.11 8.65
CA ASP A 200 17.13 12.11 7.79
C ASP A 200 16.02 12.86 7.03
N TYR A 201 15.83 14.14 7.36
CA TYR A 201 14.77 14.93 6.74
C TYR A 201 15.09 15.16 5.26
N ASP A 202 14.14 14.80 4.40
CA ASP A 202 14.22 14.95 2.95
C ASP A 202 12.88 15.46 2.42
N ASP A 203 12.91 16.52 1.60
CA ASP A 203 11.69 17.18 1.13
C ASP A 203 10.78 16.25 0.33
N VAL A 204 11.37 15.33 -0.46
CA VAL A 204 10.60 14.35 -1.26
C VAL A 204 9.92 13.33 -0.35
N ALA A 205 10.60 12.84 0.69
CA ALA A 205 10.01 11.94 1.68
C ALA A 205 8.87 12.63 2.44
N ASN A 206 9.04 13.90 2.80
CA ASN A 206 8.02 14.70 3.46
C ASN A 206 6.81 14.99 2.55
N GLU A 207 7.05 15.23 1.26
CA GLU A 207 5.98 15.37 0.26
C GLU A 207 5.18 14.07 0.13
N TRP A 208 5.86 12.94 -0.01
CA TRP A 208 5.19 11.63 -0.05
C TRP A 208 4.47 11.29 1.26
N LEU A 209 5.00 11.73 2.41
CA LEU A 209 4.32 11.56 3.69
C LEU A 209 2.97 12.29 3.70
N LYS A 210 2.96 13.56 3.28
CA LYS A 210 1.73 14.36 3.16
C LYS A 210 0.75 13.77 2.15
N GLU A 211 1.25 13.14 1.09
CA GLU A 211 0.41 12.46 0.10
C GLU A 211 -0.45 11.34 0.71
N VAL A 212 0.08 10.61 1.72
CA VAL A 212 -0.64 9.48 2.33
C VAL A 212 -1.46 9.86 3.57
N GLU A 213 -1.21 11.03 4.18
CA GLU A 213 -1.90 11.52 5.38
C GLU A 213 -3.44 11.56 5.27
N PRO A 214 -4.06 12.00 4.15
CA PRO A 214 -5.51 11.97 4.00
C PRO A 214 -6.07 10.55 4.13
N ASN A 215 -5.52 9.59 3.37
CA ASN A 215 -5.98 8.20 3.42
C ASN A 215 -5.77 7.56 4.79
N VAL A 216 -4.66 7.86 5.47
CA VAL A 216 -4.44 7.40 6.85
C VAL A 216 -5.50 7.95 7.80
N SER A 217 -5.85 9.23 7.67
CA SER A 217 -6.88 9.87 8.49
C SER A 217 -8.24 9.19 8.28
N ILE A 218 -8.58 8.89 7.03
CA ILE A 218 -9.81 8.16 6.66
C ILE A 218 -9.82 6.76 7.27
N LEU A 219 -8.72 6.01 7.17
CA LEU A 219 -8.60 4.67 7.75
C LEU A 219 -8.75 4.68 9.28
N ILE A 220 -8.22 5.70 9.96
CA ILE A 220 -8.38 5.86 11.41
C ILE A 220 -9.85 6.14 11.75
N ILE A 221 -10.54 7.00 11.00
CA ILE A 221 -11.96 7.29 11.22
C ILE A 221 -12.82 6.02 11.03
N ILE A 222 -12.59 5.27 9.96
CA ILE A 222 -13.30 4.02 9.66
C ILE A 222 -13.11 3.01 10.80
N THR A 223 -11.88 2.83 11.28
CA THR A 223 -11.57 1.89 12.35
C THR A 223 -12.15 2.31 13.71
N LEU A 224 -12.15 3.61 14.04
CA LEU A 224 -12.76 4.14 15.26
C LEU A 224 -14.29 4.01 15.25
N ASN A 225 -14.94 4.39 14.15
CA ASN A 225 -16.39 4.25 14.00
C ASN A 225 -16.82 2.80 14.15
N PHE A 226 -16.07 1.89 13.54
CA PHE A 226 -16.28 0.46 13.67
C PHE A 226 -16.10 -0.05 15.11
N ALA A 227 -15.07 0.42 15.82
CA ALA A 227 -14.86 0.07 17.24
C ALA A 227 -15.98 0.61 18.16
N LEU A 228 -16.51 1.80 17.88
CA LEU A 228 -17.65 2.36 18.60
C LEU A 228 -18.93 1.55 18.39
N ILE A 229 -19.21 1.14 17.14
CA ILE A 229 -20.34 0.27 16.81
C ILE A 229 -20.23 -1.07 17.55
N LEU A 230 -19.03 -1.66 17.62
CA LEU A 230 -18.81 -2.91 18.37
C LEU A 230 -19.07 -2.74 19.88
N ARG A 231 -18.68 -1.61 20.48
CA ARG A 231 -18.95 -1.32 21.89
C ARG A 231 -20.44 -1.10 22.19
N ALA A 232 -21.21 -0.60 21.23
CA ALA A 232 -22.66 -0.42 21.39
C ALA A 232 -23.47 -1.72 21.26
N LEU A 233 -22.83 -2.82 20.83
CA LEU A 233 -23.47 -4.13 20.61
C LEU A 233 -23.22 -5.15 21.74
N VAL A 234 -22.53 -4.75 22.82
CA VAL A 234 -22.22 -5.55 24.01
C VAL A 234 -22.88 -4.91 25.23
#